data_AF-A0A3C7VZ37-F1
#
_entry.id   AF-A0A3C7VZ37-F1
#
_cell.length_a   1.000
_cell.length_b   1.000
_cell.length_c   1.000
_cell.angle_alpha   90.00
_cell.angle_beta   90.00
_cell.angle_gamma   90.00
#
_symmetry.space_group_name_H-M   'P 1'
#
loop_
_entity.id
_entity.type
_entity.pdbx_description
1 polymer ?
#
loop_
_entity_poly.entity_id
_entity_poly.type
_entity_poly.pdbx_seq_one_letter_code
_entity_poly.pdbx_strand_id
1 'polypeptide(L)' 'MSGRIAVLASGIGSNAEALADACEDGLINGSLCVVASNRPGAPVLARAAARGL' A
#
# COMPACT_ATOMS: atom_id res chain seq x y z
N MET A 1 1.57 -19.88 -3.48
CA MET A 1 2.58 -18.96 -2.90
C MET A 1 1.98 -17.56 -2.94
N SER A 2 1.99 -16.81 -1.84
CA SER A 2 1.46 -15.43 -1.80
C SER A 2 2.55 -14.46 -2.29
N GLY A 3 2.17 -13.49 -3.13
CA GLY A 3 3.08 -12.49 -3.68
C GLY A 3 3.43 -11.40 -2.67
N ARG A 4 4.66 -10.88 -2.71
CA ARG A 4 5.08 -9.71 -1.93
C ARG A 4 5.00 -8.48 -2.82
N ILE A 5 4.20 -7.49 -2.41
CA ILE A 5 3.88 -6.33 -3.24
C ILE A 5 4.51 -5.08 -2.63
N ALA A 6 5.12 -4.26 -3.49
CA ALA A 6 5.62 -2.93 -3.18
C ALA A 6 4.86 -1.89 -4.00
N VAL A 7 4.45 -0.78 -3.39
CA VAL A 7 3.76 0.31 -4.08
C VAL A 7 4.62 1.58 -4.05
N LEU A 8 4.78 2.19 -5.22
CA LEU A 8 5.38 3.51 -5.38
C LEU A 8 4.27 4.52 -5.67
N ALA A 9 4.08 5.49 -4.78
CA ALA A 9 3.01 6.48 -4.92
C ALA A 9 3.40 7.84 -4.34
N SER A 10 2.93 8.92 -4.96
CA SER A 10 3.28 10.31 -4.59
C SER A 10 2.08 11.20 -4.27
N GLY A 11 0.87 10.63 -4.29
CA GLY A 11 -0.41 11.33 -4.10
C GLY A 11 -1.18 10.87 -2.86
N ILE A 12 -2.51 10.93 -2.95
CA ILE A 12 -3.42 10.60 -1.84
C ILE A 12 -3.29 9.14 -1.40
N GLY A 13 -3.03 8.22 -2.33
CA GLY A 13 -2.83 6.81 -2.01
C GLY A 13 -4.07 5.91 -2.12
N SER A 14 -5.18 6.38 -2.73
CA SER A 14 -6.42 5.59 -2.85
C SER A 14 -6.21 4.22 -3.50
N ASN A 15 -5.34 4.12 -4.51
CA ASN A 15 -5.02 2.83 -5.14
C ASN A 15 -4.17 1.93 -4.24
N ALA A 16 -3.30 2.52 -3.40
CA ALA A 16 -2.51 1.74 -2.44
C ALA A 16 -3.42 1.15 -1.35
N GLU A 17 -4.43 1.90 -0.91
CA GLU A 17 -5.46 1.42 0.02
C GLU A 17 -6.32 0.33 -0.60
N ALA A 18 -6.89 0.56 -1.78
CA ALA A 18 -7.70 -0.46 -2.46
C ALA A 18 -6.91 -1.75 -2.73
N LEU A 19 -5.60 -1.64 -3.02
CA LEU A 19 -4.73 -2.79 -3.18
C LEU A 19 -4.49 -3.52 -1.85
N ALA A 20 -4.28 -2.78 -0.76
CA ALA A 20 -4.14 -3.36 0.58
C ALA A 20 -5.42 -4.09 1.00
N ASP A 21 -6.59 -3.45 0.82
CA ASP A 21 -7.90 -4.05 1.10
C ASP A 21 -8.10 -5.32 0.28
N ALA A 22 -7.81 -5.30 -1.02
CA ALA A 22 -7.92 -6.49 -1.87
C ALA A 22 -6.96 -7.64 -1.46
N CYS A 23 -5.81 -7.33 -0.85
CA CYS A 23 -4.91 -8.34 -0.29
C CYS A 23 -5.47 -8.90 1.03
N GLU A 24 -6.00 -8.04 1.90
CA GLU A 24 -6.61 -8.42 3.19
C GLU A 24 -7.87 -9.27 2.99
N ASP A 25 -8.70 -8.92 2.00
CA ASP A 25 -9.91 -9.64 1.60
C ASP A 25 -9.63 -10.93 0.82
N GLY A 26 -8.37 -11.22 0.49
CA GLY A 26 -7.96 -12.40 -0.27
C GLY A 26 -8.35 -12.38 -1.76
N LEU A 27 -8.84 -11.25 -2.28
CA LEU A 27 -9.10 -11.04 -3.71
C LEU A 27 -7.80 -11.07 -4.53
N ILE A 28 -6.71 -10.61 -3.93
CA ILE A 28 -5.36 -10.71 -4.46
C ILE A 28 -4.57 -11.66 -3.55
N ASN A 29 -4.04 -12.73 -4.12
CA ASN A 29 -3.13 -13.65 -3.42
C ASN A 29 -1.74 -13.00 -3.23
N GLY A 30 -1.68 -11.98 -2.37
CA GLY A 30 -0.49 -11.20 -2.09
C GLY A 30 -0.61 -10.44 -0.77
N SER A 31 0.48 -9.77 -0.40
CA SER A 31 0.51 -8.86 0.75
C SER A 31 1.27 -7.60 0.37
N LEU A 32 0.67 -6.44 0.65
CA LEU A 32 1.36 -5.16 0.55
C LEU A 32 2.40 -5.10 1.66
N CYS A 33 3.69 -5.07 1.30
CA CYS A 33 4.79 -5.10 2.26
C CYS A 33 5.45 -3.74 2.45
N VAL A 34 5.35 -2.84 1.48
CA VAL A 34 6.00 -1.53 1.54
C VAL A 34 5.29 -0.54 0.64
N VAL A 35 5.21 0.70 1.11
CA VAL A 35 4.83 1.87 0.33
C VAL A 35 5.99 2.85 0.36
N ALA A 36 6.46 3.29 -0.80
CA ALA A 36 7.48 4.33 -0.90
C ALA A 36 7.01 5.51 -1.75
N SER A 37 7.53 6.69 -1.43
CA SER A 37 7.20 7.93 -2.12
C SER A 37 8.46 8.74 -2.38
N ASN A 38 8.51 9.37 -3.55
CA ASN A 38 9.52 10.41 -3.84
C ASN A 38 9.09 11.80 -3.37
N ARG A 39 7.87 11.96 -2.82
CA ARG A 39 7.37 13.23 -2.28
C ARG A 39 7.29 13.14 -0.76
N PRO A 40 8.12 13.89 -0.02
CA PRO A 40 7.99 14.01 1.42
C PRO A 40 6.59 14.50 1.81
N GLY A 41 6.00 13.87 2.82
CA GLY A 41 4.66 14.22 3.31
C GLY A 41 3.49 13.84 2.39
N ALA A 42 3.71 12.98 1.39
CA ALA A 42 2.60 12.44 0.60
C ALA A 42 1.59 11.71 1.53
N PRO A 43 0.27 11.98 1.41
CA PRO A 43 -0.74 11.38 2.29
C PRO A 43 -0.73 9.85 2.31
N VAL A 44 -0.30 9.22 1.20
CA VAL A 44 -0.13 7.77 1.11
C VAL A 44 0.82 7.18 2.16
N LEU A 45 1.84 7.92 2.59
CA LEU A 45 2.79 7.47 3.62
C LEU A 45 2.11 7.36 4.99
N ALA A 46 1.24 8.32 5.34
CA ALA A 46 0.48 8.28 6.58
C ALA A 46 -0.54 7.14 6.58
N ARG A 47 -1.19 6.90 5.43
CA ARG A 47 -2.12 5.76 5.25
C ARG A 47 -1.41 4.42 5.36
N ALA A 48 -0.20 4.29 4.80
CA ALA A 48 0.63 3.10 4.95
C ALA A 48 1.03 2.86 6.43
N ALA A 49 1.49 3.90 7.12
CA ALA A 49 1.84 3.83 8.53
C ALA A 49 0.65 3.43 9.42
N ALA A 50 -0.58 3.91 9.11
CA ALA A 50 -1.80 3.54 9.82
C ALA A 50 -2.15 2.04 9.69
N ARG A 51 -1.65 1.36 8.65
CA ARG A 51 -1.76 -0.10 8.46
C ARG A 51 -0.57 -0.89 9.03
N GLY A 52 0.40 -0.21 9.64
CA GLY A 52 1.62 -0.84 10.17
C GLY A 52 2.68 -1.15 9.11
N LEU A 53 2.66 -0.45 7.97
CA LEU A 53 3.69 -0.50 6.93
C LEU A 53 4.75 0.59 7.10
#